data_AF-A0A179I862-F1
#
_entry.id   AF-A0A179I862-F1
#
_cell.length_a   1.000
_cell.length_b   1.000
_cell.length_c   1.000
_cell.angle_alpha   90.00
_cell.angle_beta   90.00
_cell.angle_gamma   90.00
#
_symmetry.space_group_name_H-M   'P 1'
#
loop_
_entity.id
_entity.type
_entity.pdbx_description
1 polymer ?
#
loop_
_entity_poly.entity_id
_entity_poly.type
_entity_poly.pdbx_seq_one_letter_code
_entity_poly.pdbx_strand_id
1 'polypeptide(L)'
;MATDSETVKRSVMKQVLEEANLANARTLIENVQTNCFEKCIMKPGTSLTKSDESCVTTCMEKYMAAWNQVNAAFITRIRREQATL
;
A
#
# COMPACT_ATOMS: atom_id res chain seq x y z
N MET A 1 -34.68 19.40 -11.33
CA MET A 1 -33.50 18.86 -12.04
C MET A 1 -32.18 19.03 -11.27
N ALA A 2 -32.18 19.24 -9.93
CA ALA A 2 -30.94 19.36 -9.14
C ALA A 2 -30.42 18.02 -8.55
N THR A 3 -31.28 17.01 -8.46
CA THR A 3 -31.00 15.70 -7.83
C THR A 3 -30.11 14.77 -8.66
N ASP A 4 -30.12 14.95 -9.99
CA ASP A 4 -29.33 14.12 -10.92
C ASP A 4 -27.83 14.45 -10.82
N SER A 5 -27.49 15.74 -10.72
CA SER A 5 -26.11 16.20 -10.57
C SER A 5 -25.46 15.73 -9.25
N GLU A 6 -26.21 15.74 -8.14
CA GLU A 6 -25.68 15.26 -6.85
C GLU A 6 -25.45 13.75 -6.85
N THR A 7 -26.32 13.00 -7.53
CA THR A 7 -26.20 11.55 -7.67
C THR A 7 -24.99 11.19 -8.54
N VAL A 8 -24.80 11.89 -9.66
CA VAL A 8 -23.64 11.74 -10.53
C VAL A 8 -22.34 12.11 -9.82
N LYS A 9 -22.31 13.21 -9.06
CA LYS A 9 -21.12 13.58 -8.26
C LYS A 9 -20.76 12.49 -7.25
N ARG A 10 -21.74 11.92 -6.57
CA ARG A 10 -21.52 10.86 -5.58
C ARG A 10 -20.99 9.58 -6.23
N SER A 11 -21.55 9.17 -7.38
CA SER A 11 -21.09 7.96 -8.08
C SER A 11 -19.67 8.11 -8.61
N VAL A 12 -19.34 9.27 -9.20
CA VAL A 12 -17.98 9.56 -9.67
C VAL A 12 -17.00 9.61 -8.50
N MET A 13 -17.33 10.29 -7.40
CA MET A 13 -16.46 10.31 -6.21
C MET A 13 -16.22 8.91 -5.65
N LYS A 14 -17.25 8.07 -5.61
CA LYS A 14 -17.11 6.67 -5.19
C LYS A 14 -16.16 5.90 -6.11
N GLN A 15 -16.32 6.03 -7.42
CA GLN A 15 -15.45 5.37 -8.39
C GLN A 15 -13.99 5.83 -8.23
N VAL A 16 -13.75 7.13 -8.12
CA VAL A 16 -12.41 7.69 -7.91
C VAL A 16 -11.78 7.16 -6.63
N LEU A 17 -12.54 7.02 -5.55
CA LEU A 17 -12.05 6.43 -4.30
C LEU A 17 -11.67 4.96 -4.45
N GLU A 18 -12.48 4.17 -5.15
CA GLU A 18 -12.19 2.76 -5.42
C GLU A 18 -10.91 2.59 -6.27
N GLU A 19 -10.78 3.40 -7.32
CA GLU A 19 -9.58 3.41 -8.18
C GLU A 19 -8.34 3.83 -7.40
N ALA A 20 -8.44 4.87 -6.56
CA ALA A 20 -7.34 5.32 -5.72
C ALA A 20 -6.90 4.23 -4.70
N ASN A 21 -7.86 3.53 -4.09
CA ASN A 21 -7.55 2.43 -3.18
C ASN A 21 -6.83 1.27 -3.88
N LEU A 22 -7.27 0.91 -5.09
CA LEU A 22 -6.61 -0.11 -5.89
C LEU A 22 -5.19 0.30 -6.28
N ALA A 23 -5.01 1.55 -6.72
CA ALA A 23 -3.69 2.09 -7.06
C ALA A 23 -2.74 2.08 -5.86
N ASN A 24 -3.22 2.52 -4.68
CA ASN A 24 -2.42 2.50 -3.45
C ASN A 24 -1.99 1.07 -3.06
N ALA A 25 -2.89 0.09 -3.18
CA ALA A 25 -2.57 -1.31 -2.90
C ALA A 25 -1.52 -1.86 -3.86
N ARG A 26 -1.61 -1.53 -5.16
CA ARG A 26 -0.60 -1.93 -6.16
C ARG A 26 0.77 -1.36 -5.83
N THR A 27 0.85 -0.06 -5.54
CA THR A 27 2.09 0.60 -5.14
C THR A 27 2.70 -0.05 -3.89
N LEU A 28 1.88 -0.45 -2.92
CA LEU A 28 2.38 -1.16 -1.74
C LEU A 28 3.01 -2.51 -2.12
N ILE A 29 2.34 -3.30 -2.97
CA ILE A 29 2.83 -4.60 -3.44
C ILE A 29 4.15 -4.45 -4.22
N GLU A 30 4.23 -3.47 -5.12
CA GLU A 30 5.43 -3.19 -5.91
C GLU A 30 6.63 -2.82 -5.04
N ASN A 31 6.40 -2.01 -4.00
CA ASN A 31 7.44 -1.65 -3.03
C ASN A 31 7.89 -2.85 -2.19
N VAL A 32 6.95 -3.68 -1.72
CA VAL A 32 7.27 -4.93 -1.00
C VAL A 32 8.10 -5.86 -1.88
N GLN A 33 7.67 -6.05 -3.13
CA GLN A 33 8.37 -6.90 -4.11
C GLN A 33 9.80 -6.41 -4.30
N THR A 34 9.98 -5.13 -4.62
CA THR A 34 11.29 -4.55 -4.92
C THR A 34 12.21 -4.67 -3.70
N ASN A 35 11.73 -4.24 -2.53
CA ASN A 35 12.52 -4.21 -1.31
C ASN A 35 12.93 -5.63 -0.86
N CYS A 36 11.99 -6.58 -0.86
CA CYS A 36 12.29 -7.94 -0.44
C CYS A 36 13.15 -8.69 -1.45
N PHE A 37 12.99 -8.43 -2.75
CA PHE A 37 13.88 -9.00 -3.75
C PHE A 37 15.32 -8.51 -3.57
N GLU A 38 15.53 -7.20 -3.48
CA GLU A 38 16.86 -6.59 -3.28
C GLU A 38 17.56 -7.09 -2.01
N LYS A 39 16.80 -7.29 -0.92
CA LYS A 39 17.37 -7.70 0.37
C LYS A 39 17.62 -9.20 0.48
N CYS A 40 16.80 -10.03 -0.14
CA CYS A 40 16.86 -11.48 0.04
C CYS A 40 17.57 -12.20 -1.11
N ILE A 41 17.52 -11.69 -2.34
CA ILE A 41 18.04 -12.39 -3.53
C ILE A 41 19.44 -11.86 -3.89
N MET A 42 20.45 -12.23 -3.09
CA MET A 42 21.83 -11.75 -3.30
C MET A 42 22.54 -12.43 -4.47
N LYS A 43 22.13 -13.64 -4.84
CA LYS A 43 22.70 -14.43 -5.95
C LYS A 43 21.56 -14.94 -6.83
N PRO A 44 21.14 -14.17 -7.84
CA PRO A 44 20.05 -14.57 -8.71
C PRO A 44 20.36 -15.90 -9.42
N GLY A 45 19.40 -16.80 -9.41
CA GLY A 45 19.44 -18.09 -10.12
C GLY A 45 18.12 -18.34 -10.84
N THR A 46 17.98 -19.52 -11.45
CA THR A 46 16.75 -19.92 -12.15
C THR A 46 15.61 -20.30 -11.21
N SER A 47 15.88 -20.42 -9.91
CA SER A 47 14.92 -20.80 -8.88
C SER A 47 15.31 -20.17 -7.54
N LEU A 48 14.32 -19.93 -6.68
CA LEU A 48 14.57 -19.55 -5.29
C LEU A 48 15.11 -20.76 -4.51
N THR A 49 16.10 -20.51 -3.67
CA THR A 49 16.51 -21.49 -2.65
C THR A 49 15.55 -21.45 -1.47
N LYS A 50 15.54 -22.48 -0.63
CA LYS A 50 14.73 -22.48 0.61
C LYS A 50 15.07 -21.30 1.53
N SER A 51 16.33 -20.87 1.55
CA SER A 51 16.75 -19.68 2.31
C SER A 51 16.18 -18.40 1.72
N ASP A 52 16.13 -18.28 0.39
CA ASP A 52 15.54 -17.13 -0.28
C ASP A 52 14.04 -17.05 0.01
N GLU A 53 13.32 -18.16 -0.11
CA GLU A 53 11.88 -18.24 0.19
C GLU A 53 11.58 -17.84 1.64
N SER A 54 12.35 -18.37 2.60
CA SER A 54 12.19 -18.04 4.02
C SER A 54 12.51 -16.56 4.31
N CYS A 55 13.55 -16.02 3.67
CA CYS A 55 13.90 -14.61 3.78
C CYS A 55 12.79 -13.72 3.22
N VAL A 56 12.30 -13.99 2.01
CA VAL A 56 11.25 -13.20 1.36
C VAL A 56 9.97 -13.22 2.19
N THR A 57 9.55 -14.39 2.68
CA THR A 57 8.39 -14.52 3.57
C THR A 57 8.53 -13.63 4.80
N THR A 58 9.67 -13.74 5.50
CA THR A 58 9.97 -12.93 6.69
C THR A 58 10.05 -11.44 6.36
N CYS A 59 10.60 -11.09 5.20
CA CYS A 59 10.71 -9.71 4.74
C CYS A 59 9.34 -9.10 4.51
N MET A 60 8.44 -9.80 3.80
CA MET A 60 7.08 -9.34 3.53
C MET A 60 6.32 -9.09 4.83
N GLU A 61 6.37 -10.02 5.77
CA GLU A 61 5.74 -9.88 7.10
C GLU A 61 6.26 -8.64 7.85
N LYS A 62 7.59 -8.48 7.92
CA LYS A 62 8.22 -7.34 8.59
C LYS A 62 7.90 -6.02 7.89
N TYR A 63 7.92 -5.99 6.56
CA TYR A 63 7.60 -4.80 5.79
C TYR A 63 6.16 -4.37 6.05
N MET A 64 5.20 -5.30 5.97
CA MET A 64 3.79 -5.00 6.20
C MET A 64 3.54 -4.54 7.65
N ALA A 65 4.19 -5.17 8.63
CA ALA A 65 4.13 -4.73 10.02
C ALA A 65 4.66 -3.30 10.20
N ALA A 66 5.82 -2.99 9.61
CA ALA A 66 6.40 -1.65 9.64
C ALA A 66 5.51 -0.62 8.93
N TRP A 67 4.99 -0.96 7.74
CA TRP A 67 4.09 -0.10 6.99
C TRP A 67 2.82 0.21 7.77
N ASN A 68 2.18 -0.79 8.38
CA ASN A 68 0.99 -0.58 9.23
C ASN A 68 1.26 0.40 10.37
N GLN A 69 2.38 0.23 11.07
CA GLN A 69 2.78 1.09 12.18
C GLN A 69 3.02 2.54 11.73
N VAL A 70 3.79 2.72 10.66
CA VAL A 70 4.11 4.05 10.11
C VAL A 70 2.85 4.71 9.55
N ASN A 71 2.01 3.97 8.83
CA ASN A 71 0.77 4.47 8.25
C ASN A 71 -0.21 4.94 9.34
N ALA A 72 -0.37 4.18 10.42
CA ALA A 72 -1.20 4.57 11.56
C ALA A 72 -0.71 5.88 12.21
N ALA A 73 0.60 6.02 12.42
CA ALA A 73 1.20 7.23 12.95
C ALA A 73 1.01 8.43 11.99
N PHE A 74 1.21 8.22 10.69
CA PHE A 74 1.03 9.22 9.65
C PHE A 74 -0.41 9.75 9.57
N ILE A 75 -1.40 8.85 9.53
CA ILE A 75 -2.82 9.22 9.53
C ILE A 75 -3.20 9.97 10.81
N THR A 76 -2.68 9.53 11.97
CA THR A 76 -2.90 10.23 13.24
C THR A 76 -2.38 11.67 13.17
N ARG A 77 -1.21 11.89 12.57
CA ARG A 77 -0.65 13.23 12.37
C ARG A 77 -1.50 14.07 11.42
N ILE A 78 -1.87 13.54 10.25
CA ILE A 78 -2.69 14.27 9.26
C ILE A 78 -3.99 14.77 9.88
N ARG A 79 -4.68 13.91 10.64
CA ARG A 79 -5.95 14.29 11.28
C ARG A 79 -5.78 15.42 12.28
N ARG A 80 -4.66 15.46 13.02
CA ARG A 80 -4.35 16.56 13.95
C ARG A 80 -4.09 17.87 13.21
N GLU A 81 -3.32 17.82 12.12
CA GLU A 81 -3.03 19.02 11.34
C GLU A 81 -4.27 19.57 10.63
N GLN A 82 -5.14 18.69 10.10
CA GLN A 82 -6.43 19.09 9.51
C GLN A 82 -7.39 19.73 10.52
N ALA A 83 -7.34 19.34 11.79
CA ALA A 83 -8.17 19.93 12.84
C ALA A 83 -7.63 21.31 13.34
N THR A 84 -6.41 21.66 12.95
CA THR A 84 -5.77 22.94 13.32
C THR A 84 -5.95 24.00 12.21
N LEU A 85 -6.45 23.59 11.04
CA LEU A 85 -6.85 24.43 9.91
C LEU A 85 -8.35 24.73 9.97
#